data_AF-A0AAN9IQ26-F1
#
_entry.id   AF-A0AAN9IQ26-F1
#
_cell.length_a   1.000
_cell.length_b   1.000
_cell.length_c   1.000
_cell.angle_alpha   90.00
_cell.angle_beta   90.00
_cell.angle_gamma   90.00
#
_symmetry.space_group_name_H-M   'P 1'
#
loop_
_entity.id
_entity.type
_entity.pdbx_description
1 polymer ?
#
loop_
_entity_poly.entity_id
_entity_poly.type
_entity_poly.pdbx_seq_one_letter_code
_entity_poly.pdbx_strand_id
1 'polypeptide(L)'
;MSGPVTKCYYVFTLFNLLFIVFDAFTHFLGPFRRKDVIKTLPMRLLNLLISMAADSNSNLRITIERNPPQSRLAELNIKCWPKWGCSPGKYQLKFDAEETCYLLKGKVKAYPKGSSDFVEFGAGDLVTIPKGFSCTWDVSVAVDKYYKFESTSSSTSSTSS
;
A
#
# COMPACT_ATOMS: atom_id res chain seq x y z
N MET A 1 -3.60 -10.23 26.39
CA MET A 1 -4.30 -10.57 25.14
C MET A 1 -4.30 -9.32 24.26
N SER A 2 -3.33 -9.20 23.35
CA SER A 2 -3.14 -8.04 22.48
C SER A 2 -3.69 -8.38 21.09
N GLY A 3 -4.79 -7.74 20.71
CA GLY A 3 -5.46 -7.98 19.43
C GLY A 3 -4.75 -7.30 18.24
N PRO A 4 -5.15 -7.64 17.00
CA PRO A 4 -4.52 -7.17 15.76
C PRO A 4 -4.63 -5.66 15.49
N VAL A 5 -5.41 -4.92 16.28
CA VAL A 5 -5.57 -3.45 16.19
C VAL A 5 -4.25 -2.70 16.44
N THR A 6 -3.33 -3.32 17.17
CA THR A 6 -2.04 -2.70 17.51
C THR A 6 -1.08 -2.64 16.31
N LYS A 7 -1.18 -3.50 15.28
CA LYS A 7 -0.13 -3.58 14.24
C LYS A 7 -0.11 -2.42 13.24
N CYS A 8 -1.26 -1.81 12.90
CA CYS A 8 -1.26 -0.65 12.00
C CYS A 8 -1.01 0.68 12.70
N TYR A 9 -1.43 0.81 13.96
CA TYR A 9 -1.15 2.01 14.76
C TYR A 9 0.29 2.03 15.31
N TYR A 10 0.88 0.89 15.72
CA TYR A 10 2.25 0.86 16.23
C TYR A 10 3.29 1.19 15.14
N VAL A 11 3.03 0.85 13.87
CA VAL A 11 3.88 1.27 12.75
C VAL A 11 3.68 2.76 12.42
N PHE A 12 2.53 3.35 12.73
CA PHE A 12 2.26 4.78 12.49
C PHE A 12 2.83 5.70 13.59
N THR A 13 2.90 5.24 14.85
CA THR A 13 3.47 6.03 15.97
C THR A 13 4.92 5.67 16.34
N LEU A 14 5.43 4.45 16.18
CA LEU A 14 6.87 4.18 16.45
C LEU A 14 7.81 4.65 15.33
N PHE A 15 7.33 4.80 14.09
CA PHE A 15 8.17 5.37 13.02
C PHE A 15 8.44 6.87 13.21
N ASN A 16 7.60 7.59 13.96
CA ASN A 16 7.86 9.00 14.28
C ASN A 16 8.84 9.20 15.46
N LEU A 17 9.14 8.14 16.24
CA LEU A 17 10.13 8.25 17.32
C LEU A 17 11.49 7.60 16.98
N LEU A 18 11.55 6.71 15.98
CA LEU A 18 12.81 6.11 15.51
C LEU A 18 13.45 6.84 14.32
N PHE A 19 12.75 7.78 13.68
CA PHE A 19 13.36 8.64 12.65
C PHE A 19 14.21 9.78 13.23
N ILE A 20 14.07 10.11 14.51
CA ILE A 20 14.94 11.11 15.18
C ILE A 20 16.29 10.50 15.59
N VAL A 21 16.42 9.17 15.65
CA VAL A 21 17.67 8.50 16.07
C VAL A 21 18.46 7.93 14.89
N PHE A 22 17.85 7.72 13.72
CA PHE A 22 18.56 7.19 12.54
C PHE A 22 19.19 8.23 11.61
N ASP A 23 18.90 9.52 11.78
CA ASP A 23 19.56 10.61 11.04
C ASP A 23 20.99 10.89 11.55
N ALA A 24 21.42 10.21 12.62
CA ALA A 24 22.75 10.39 13.21
C ALA A 24 23.80 9.36 12.73
N PHE A 25 23.46 8.38 11.88
CA PHE A 25 24.38 7.28 11.53
C PHE A 25 24.70 7.10 10.04
N THR A 26 24.30 8.04 9.18
CA THR A 26 24.66 8.05 7.75
C THR A 26 25.89 8.93 7.44
N HIS A 27 26.72 9.25 8.45
CA HIS A 27 27.92 10.05 8.24
C HIS A 27 29.24 9.26 8.18
N PHE A 28 29.22 7.92 8.16
CA PHE A 28 30.48 7.17 8.33
C PHE A 28 30.80 6.02 7.37
N LEU A 29 30.18 5.86 6.19
CA LEU A 29 30.76 4.96 5.17
C LEU A 29 30.56 5.47 3.73
N GLY A 30 31.59 6.12 3.20
CA GLY A 30 32.18 5.89 1.87
C GLY A 30 31.36 6.14 0.58
N PRO A 31 31.84 6.95 -0.38
CA PRO A 31 31.13 7.26 -1.62
C PRO A 31 31.39 6.19 -2.69
N PHE A 32 30.61 5.10 -2.72
CA PHE A 32 30.49 4.32 -3.96
C PHE A 32 29.38 4.92 -4.82
N ARG A 33 29.77 5.81 -5.75
CA ARG A 33 28.86 6.52 -6.65
C ARG A 33 28.17 5.52 -7.60
N ARG A 34 26.89 5.24 -7.36
CA ARG A 34 25.97 4.53 -8.29
C ARG A 34 25.81 5.19 -9.68
N LYS A 35 26.45 6.34 -9.95
CA LYS A 35 26.17 7.19 -11.10
C LYS A 35 26.99 6.86 -12.36
N ASP A 36 28.02 6.01 -12.25
CA ASP A 36 28.97 5.78 -13.35
C ASP A 36 28.68 4.51 -14.17
N VAL A 37 27.77 3.63 -13.71
CA VAL A 37 27.38 2.41 -14.46
C VAL A 37 26.29 2.67 -15.51
N ILE A 38 25.48 3.71 -15.34
CA ILE A 38 24.30 3.97 -16.18
C ILE A 38 24.67 4.69 -17.49
N LYS A 39 25.81 5.38 -17.56
CA LYS A 39 26.20 6.22 -18.71
C LYS A 39 26.84 5.48 -19.88
N THR A 40 27.19 4.21 -19.72
CA THR A 40 27.89 3.40 -20.74
C THR A 40 27.03 2.28 -21.33
N LEU A 41 25.77 2.16 -20.91
CA LEU A 41 24.86 1.15 -21.44
C LEU A 41 24.26 1.66 -22.75
N PRO A 42 24.24 0.85 -23.83
CA PRO A 42 23.57 1.23 -25.07
C PRO A 42 22.09 1.53 -24.77
N MET A 43 21.51 2.55 -25.41
CA MET A 43 20.13 3.00 -25.16
C MET A 43 19.09 1.86 -25.20
N ARG A 44 19.35 0.79 -25.97
CA ARG A 44 18.52 -0.43 -25.99
C ARG A 44 18.59 -1.23 -24.67
N LEU A 45 19.76 -1.33 -24.06
CA LEU A 45 19.96 -2.02 -22.79
C LEU A 45 19.46 -1.16 -21.61
N LEU A 46 19.56 0.17 -21.73
CA LEU A 46 18.93 1.09 -20.79
C LEU A 46 17.40 0.96 -20.84
N ASN A 47 16.79 0.93 -22.04
CA ASN A 47 15.35 0.70 -22.20
C ASN A 47 14.94 -0.70 -21.76
N LEU A 48 15.77 -1.72 -21.98
CA LEU A 48 15.51 -3.09 -21.52
C LEU A 48 15.57 -3.21 -19.99
N LEU A 49 16.51 -2.52 -19.34
CA LEU A 49 16.58 -2.44 -17.87
C LEU A 49 15.43 -1.62 -17.29
N ILE A 50 15.01 -0.54 -17.97
CA ILE A 50 13.82 0.23 -17.60
C ILE A 50 12.55 -0.63 -17.74
N SER A 51 12.43 -1.44 -18.80
CA SER A 51 11.30 -2.37 -18.96
C SER A 51 11.33 -3.51 -17.93
N MET A 52 12.51 -4.07 -17.63
CA MET A 52 12.66 -5.11 -16.60
C MET A 52 12.36 -4.58 -15.18
N ALA A 53 12.69 -3.33 -14.88
CA ALA A 53 12.37 -2.68 -13.61
C ALA A 53 10.87 -2.32 -13.49
N ALA A 54 10.18 -2.08 -14.60
CA ALA A 54 8.74 -1.85 -14.63
C ALA A 54 7.91 -3.14 -14.53
N ASP A 55 8.46 -4.28 -14.97
CA ASP A 55 7.71 -5.54 -15.14
C ASP A 55 8.01 -6.61 -14.06
N SER A 56 8.46 -6.20 -12.88
CA SER A 56 8.58 -7.10 -11.72
C SER A 56 7.35 -7.06 -10.79
N ASN A 57 6.26 -6.39 -11.18
CA ASN A 57 5.10 -6.18 -10.30
C ASN A 57 3.74 -6.44 -10.97
N SER A 58 3.71 -7.36 -11.92
CA SER A 58 2.53 -7.65 -12.76
C SER A 58 1.31 -8.25 -12.03
N ASN A 59 1.35 -8.41 -10.71
CA ASN A 59 0.21 -8.89 -9.90
C ASN A 59 -0.24 -7.95 -8.75
N LEU A 60 0.46 -6.85 -8.45
CA LEU A 60 0.06 -5.98 -7.35
C LEU A 60 -0.73 -4.76 -7.86
N ARG A 61 -1.99 -4.98 -8.28
CA ARG A 61 -2.90 -3.90 -8.68
C ARG A 61 -3.97 -3.67 -7.61
N ILE A 62 -4.30 -2.41 -7.38
CA ILE A 62 -5.48 -2.04 -6.58
C ILE A 62 -6.75 -2.42 -7.38
N THR A 63 -7.63 -3.20 -6.77
CA THR A 63 -8.94 -3.54 -7.32
C THR A 63 -10.00 -2.64 -6.70
N ILE A 64 -10.90 -2.11 -7.52
CA ILE A 64 -11.99 -1.25 -7.06
C ILE A 64 -13.32 -1.80 -7.57
N GLU A 65 -14.21 -2.10 -6.64
CA GLU A 65 -15.63 -2.36 -6.91
C GLU A 65 -16.40 -1.06 -6.59
N ARG A 66 -16.91 -0.41 -7.64
CA ARG A 66 -17.63 0.87 -7.52
C ARG A 66 -19.07 0.62 -7.09
N ASN A 67 -19.49 1.25 -6.00
CA ASN A 67 -20.87 1.18 -5.49
C ASN A 67 -21.42 -0.27 -5.43
N PRO A 68 -20.79 -1.18 -4.67
CA PRO A 68 -21.27 -2.54 -4.53
C PRO A 68 -22.68 -2.57 -3.94
N PRO A 69 -23.52 -3.55 -4.31
CA PRO A 69 -24.87 -3.66 -3.78
C PRO A 69 -24.85 -3.91 -2.27
N GLN A 70 -25.91 -3.49 -1.57
CA GLN A 70 -25.98 -3.62 -0.12
C GLN A 70 -25.90 -5.09 0.36
N SER A 71 -26.35 -6.05 -0.45
CA SER A 71 -26.19 -7.49 -0.18
C SER A 71 -24.72 -7.88 -0.07
N ARG A 72 -23.89 -7.43 -1.02
CA ARG A 72 -22.43 -7.67 -1.01
C ARG A 72 -21.76 -7.08 0.24
N LEU A 73 -22.15 -5.87 0.63
CA LEU A 73 -21.64 -5.24 1.84
C LEU A 73 -22.08 -5.98 3.12
N ALA A 74 -23.30 -6.53 3.13
CA ALA A 74 -23.82 -7.32 4.24
C ALA A 74 -23.12 -8.68 4.35
N GLU A 75 -22.88 -9.38 3.23
CA GLU A 75 -22.12 -10.64 3.17
C GLU A 75 -20.71 -10.46 3.74
N LEU A 76 -20.03 -9.37 3.38
CA LEU A 76 -18.71 -9.02 3.89
C LEU A 76 -18.72 -8.57 5.36
N ASN A 77 -19.90 -8.35 5.94
CA ASN A 77 -20.10 -7.85 7.30
C ASN A 77 -19.28 -6.57 7.58
N ILE A 78 -19.26 -5.63 6.62
CA ILE A 78 -18.42 -4.42 6.72
C ILE A 78 -18.70 -3.57 7.96
N LYS A 79 -19.91 -3.69 8.54
CA LYS A 79 -20.31 -2.98 9.76
C LYS A 79 -19.54 -3.46 11.00
N CYS A 80 -19.01 -4.68 10.97
CA CYS A 80 -18.19 -5.26 12.05
C CYS A 80 -16.71 -4.94 11.88
N TRP A 81 -16.31 -4.35 10.74
CA TRP A 81 -14.92 -3.98 10.50
C TRP A 81 -14.56 -2.75 11.33
N PRO A 82 -13.29 -2.62 11.75
CA PRO A 82 -12.81 -1.39 12.37
C PRO A 82 -12.97 -0.19 11.44
N LYS A 83 -13.24 0.98 12.05
CA LYS A 83 -13.29 2.27 11.36
C LYS A 83 -11.94 2.97 11.44
N TRP A 84 -11.60 3.67 10.37
CA TRP A 84 -10.45 4.55 10.31
C TRP A 84 -10.78 5.81 9.52
N GLY A 85 -10.17 6.93 9.88
CA GLY A 85 -10.28 8.16 9.11
C GLY A 85 -9.03 9.02 9.17
N CYS A 86 -8.87 9.90 8.17
CA CYS A 86 -7.77 10.85 8.08
C CYS A 86 -8.18 12.17 7.42
N SER A 87 -7.45 13.22 7.76
CA SER A 87 -7.56 14.55 7.14
C SER A 87 -6.98 14.56 5.72
N PRO A 88 -7.32 15.58 4.90
CA PRO A 88 -6.67 15.79 3.61
C PRO A 88 -5.15 15.94 3.74
N GLY A 89 -4.40 15.38 2.79
CA GLY A 89 -2.94 15.34 2.84
C GLY A 89 -2.35 14.24 1.98
N LYS A 90 -1.01 14.16 1.93
CA LYS A 90 -0.28 13.11 1.22
C LYS A 90 0.34 12.11 2.19
N TYR A 91 0.07 10.82 1.98
CA TYR A 91 0.50 9.75 2.87
C TYR A 91 1.23 8.66 2.09
N GLN A 92 2.46 8.34 2.49
CA GLN A 92 3.21 7.22 1.93
C GLN A 92 2.83 5.95 2.69
N LEU A 93 2.26 4.97 1.99
CA LEU A 93 1.72 3.75 2.59
C LEU A 93 2.42 2.52 2.02
N LYS A 94 2.64 1.55 2.91
CA LYS A 94 3.11 0.21 2.58
C LYS A 94 2.18 -0.80 3.22
N PHE A 95 1.67 -1.72 2.41
CA PHE A 95 0.71 -2.74 2.83
C PHE A 95 1.44 -4.06 3.01
N ASP A 96 1.76 -4.44 4.25
CA ASP A 96 2.43 -5.72 4.55
C ASP A 96 1.47 -6.93 4.56
N ALA A 97 0.16 -6.68 4.44
CA ALA A 97 -0.91 -7.65 4.25
C ALA A 97 -1.93 -7.10 3.24
N GLU A 98 -2.75 -7.98 2.68
CA GLU A 98 -3.86 -7.54 1.85
C GLU A 98 -4.88 -6.80 2.70
N GLU A 99 -5.28 -5.61 2.26
CA GLU A 99 -6.30 -4.78 2.91
C GLU A 99 -7.51 -4.67 1.99
N THR A 100 -8.68 -5.02 2.50
CA THR A 100 -9.96 -4.64 1.87
C THR A 100 -10.58 -3.53 2.69
N CYS A 101 -10.96 -2.43 2.03
CA CYS A 101 -11.57 -1.29 2.69
C CYS A 101 -12.78 -0.75 1.92
N TYR A 102 -13.79 -0.29 2.65
CA TYR A 102 -14.97 0.36 2.09
C TYR A 102 -14.99 1.82 2.52
N LEU A 103 -14.95 2.73 1.55
CA LEU A 103 -14.93 4.17 1.82
C LEU A 103 -16.35 4.69 2.06
N LEU A 104 -16.59 5.24 3.25
CA LEU A 104 -17.83 5.93 3.59
C LEU A 104 -17.81 7.38 3.11
N LYS A 105 -16.63 8.00 3.17
CA LYS A 105 -16.41 9.40 2.79
C LYS A 105 -14.99 9.55 2.26
N GLY A 106 -14.80 10.58 1.44
CA GLY A 106 -13.49 11.04 1.01
C GLY A 106 -13.23 10.82 -0.47
N LYS A 107 -12.07 11.31 -0.90
CA LYS A 107 -11.58 11.18 -2.27
C LYS A 107 -10.06 11.04 -2.23
N VAL A 108 -9.58 9.94 -2.81
CA VAL A 108 -8.17 9.54 -2.74
C VAL A 108 -7.67 9.23 -4.13
N LYS A 109 -6.47 9.73 -4.46
CA LYS A 109 -5.67 9.27 -5.60
C LYS A 109 -4.49 8.48 -5.07
N ALA A 110 -4.43 7.19 -5.37
CA ALA A 110 -3.32 6.32 -5.01
C ALA A 110 -2.33 6.21 -6.16
N TYR A 111 -1.09 6.63 -5.91
CA TYR A 111 0.03 6.59 -6.85
C TYR A 111 0.93 5.39 -6.52
N PRO A 112 0.92 4.30 -7.31
CA PRO A 112 1.80 3.16 -7.11
C PRO A 112 3.27 3.60 -7.19
N LYS A 113 4.13 3.04 -6.34
CA LYS A 113 5.55 3.38 -6.34
C LYS A 113 6.19 3.04 -7.69
N GLY A 114 6.84 4.01 -8.32
CA GLY A 114 7.55 3.83 -9.60
C GLY A 114 6.67 3.98 -10.85
N SER A 115 5.38 4.28 -10.71
CA SER A 115 4.50 4.68 -11.81
C SER A 115 4.10 6.15 -11.69
N SER A 116 3.90 6.81 -12.83
CA SER A 116 3.25 8.12 -12.93
C SER A 116 1.72 8.01 -12.92
N ASP A 117 1.18 6.81 -13.10
CA ASP A 117 -0.25 6.56 -13.11
C ASP A 117 -0.83 6.59 -11.70
N PHE A 118 -2.13 6.83 -11.60
CA PHE A 118 -2.85 6.82 -10.35
C PHE A 118 -4.17 6.09 -10.47
N VAL A 119 -4.62 5.56 -9.34
CA VAL A 119 -5.93 4.96 -9.18
C VAL A 119 -6.74 5.86 -8.25
N GLU A 120 -7.85 6.40 -8.75
CA GLU A 120 -8.73 7.25 -7.97
C GLU A 120 -9.91 6.45 -7.41
N PHE A 121 -10.22 6.60 -6.12
CA PHE A 121 -11.39 6.00 -5.46
C PHE A 121 -11.94 6.95 -4.38
N GLY A 122 -13.21 6.76 -4.02
CA GLY A 122 -13.92 7.67 -3.12
C GLY A 122 -15.08 7.01 -2.40
N ALA A 123 -15.93 7.85 -1.81
CA ALA A 123 -17.12 7.41 -1.07
C ALA A 123 -17.97 6.43 -1.89
N GLY A 124 -18.35 5.32 -1.28
CA GLY A 124 -19.13 4.24 -1.89
C GLY A 124 -18.31 3.14 -2.54
N ASP A 125 -16.98 3.26 -2.60
CA ASP A 125 -16.12 2.25 -3.23
C ASP A 125 -15.62 1.20 -2.25
N LEU A 126 -15.61 -0.06 -2.68
CA LEU A 126 -14.91 -1.16 -2.03
C LEU A 126 -13.58 -1.39 -2.75
N VAL A 127 -12.48 -1.23 -2.01
CA VAL A 127 -11.12 -1.22 -2.54
C VAL A 127 -10.33 -2.33 -1.90
N THR A 128 -9.70 -3.17 -2.71
CA THR A 128 -8.79 -4.23 -2.26
C THR A 128 -7.38 -3.90 -2.71
N ILE A 129 -6.47 -3.87 -1.75
CA ILE A 129 -5.07 -3.50 -1.92
C ILE A 129 -4.23 -4.73 -1.60
N PRO A 130 -3.45 -5.26 -2.54
CA PRO A 130 -2.75 -6.51 -2.37
C PRO A 130 -1.57 -6.38 -1.40
N LYS A 131 -1.19 -7.51 -0.79
CA LYS A 131 -0.01 -7.60 0.07
C LYS A 131 1.26 -7.22 -0.68
N GLY A 132 2.16 -6.48 -0.02
CA GLY A 132 3.42 -6.00 -0.58
C GLY A 132 3.27 -4.73 -1.42
N PHE A 133 2.05 -4.19 -1.56
CA PHE A 133 1.82 -2.98 -2.33
C PHE A 133 2.36 -1.74 -1.61
N SER A 134 2.95 -0.81 -2.37
CA SER A 134 3.45 0.47 -1.86
C SER A 134 2.95 1.59 -2.75
N CYS A 135 2.31 2.60 -2.16
CA CYS A 135 1.78 3.73 -2.90
C CYS A 135 1.77 5.01 -2.06
N THR A 136 1.63 6.15 -2.73
CA THR A 136 1.33 7.43 -2.09
C THR A 136 -0.14 7.73 -2.26
N TRP A 137 -0.86 7.94 -1.17
CA TRP A 137 -2.23 8.44 -1.20
C TRP A 137 -2.21 9.95 -1.18
N ASP A 138 -2.85 10.57 -2.17
CA ASP A 138 -3.17 11.99 -2.20
C ASP A 138 -4.65 12.15 -1.85
N VAL A 139 -4.91 12.56 -0.61
CA VAL A 139 -6.24 12.68 -0.03
C VAL A 139 -6.73 14.11 -0.22
N SER A 140 -7.64 14.31 -1.17
CA SER A 140 -8.21 15.63 -1.45
C SER A 140 -9.37 15.99 -0.50
N VAL A 141 -10.11 14.98 -0.04
CA VAL A 141 -11.22 15.12 0.91
C VAL A 141 -11.03 14.10 2.03
N ALA A 142 -11.22 14.54 3.28
CA ALA A 142 -11.08 13.71 4.46
C ALA A 142 -11.77 12.34 4.28
N VAL A 143 -11.04 11.28 4.63
CA VAL A 143 -11.45 9.89 4.40
C VAL A 143 -12.06 9.34 5.68
N ASP A 144 -13.17 8.63 5.53
CA ASP A 144 -13.71 7.71 6.53
C ASP A 144 -13.90 6.37 5.85
N LYS A 145 -13.37 5.28 6.42
CA LYS A 145 -13.45 3.93 5.84
C LYS A 145 -13.65 2.85 6.90
N TYR A 146 -14.29 1.77 6.49
CA TYR A 146 -14.16 0.46 7.14
C TYR A 146 -12.99 -0.28 6.50
N TYR A 147 -12.21 -1.04 7.27
CA TYR A 147 -11.09 -1.81 6.73
C TYR A 147 -10.95 -3.18 7.38
N LYS A 148 -10.44 -4.14 6.62
CA LYS A 148 -10.11 -5.49 7.09
C LYS A 148 -8.78 -5.91 6.45
N PHE A 149 -7.88 -6.44 7.27
CA PHE A 149 -6.68 -7.10 6.79
C PHE A 149 -6.91 -8.60 6.68
N GLU A 150 -6.42 -9.21 5.61
CA GLU A 150 -6.41 -10.66 5.51
C GLU A 150 -5.29 -11.22 6.40
N SER A 151 -5.68 -12.00 7.41
CA SER A 151 -4.72 -12.69 8.27
C SER A 151 -4.03 -13.76 7.43
N THR A 152 -2.72 -13.63 7.25
CA THR A 152 -1.93 -14.66 6.55
C THR A 152 -1.87 -15.92 7.40
N SER A 153 -2.91 -16.77 7.37
CA SER A 153 -2.79 -18.16 7.75
C SER A 153 -2.23 -18.89 6.54
N SER A 154 -0.96 -19.28 6.62
CA SER A 154 -0.33 -20.20 5.68
C SER A 154 -1.18 -21.46 5.53
N SER A 155 -1.97 -21.53 4.45
CA SER A 155 -2.60 -22.76 4.00
C SER A 155 -1.50 -23.65 3.44
N THR A 156 -0.86 -24.45 4.31
CA THR A 156 -0.15 -25.64 3.90
C THR A 156 -1.16 -26.52 3.17
N SER A 157 -1.03 -26.62 1.86
CA SER A 157 -1.75 -27.57 1.02
C SER A 157 -1.36 -28.99 1.43
N SER A 158 -2.13 -29.59 2.34
CA SER A 158 -2.10 -31.03 2.58
C SER A 158 -2.84 -31.72 1.44
N THR A 159 -2.10 -32.07 0.38
CA THR A 159 -2.52 -33.11 -0.56
C THR A 159 -2.36 -34.45 0.15
N SER A 160 -3.47 -35.02 0.60
CA SER A 160 -3.55 -36.40 1.05
C SER A 160 -4.36 -37.19 0.02
N SER A 161 -3.66 -38.01 -0.75
CA SER A 161 -4.19 -39.14 -1.52
C SER A 161 -3.39 -40.37 -1.16
#